data_AF-A0A098TGK4-F1
#
_entry.id   AF-A0A098TGK4-F1
#
_cell.length_a   1.000
_cell.length_b   1.000
_cell.length_c   1.000
_cell.angle_alpha   90.00
_cell.angle_beta   90.00
_cell.angle_gamma   90.00
#
_symmetry.space_group_name_H-M   'P 1'
#
loop_
_entity.id
_entity.type
_entity.pdbx_description
1 polymer ?
#
loop_
_entity_poly.entity_id
_entity_poly.type
_entity_poly.pdbx_seq_one_letter_code
_entity_poly.pdbx_strand_id
1 'polypeptide(L)'
;MQLAFIPVEEFYFALTLAVRTLEELEQPGLPEQVKMRLADLYGQPSTVAAASQNTYNYVFRVKDHDNSPSPQLIISISDWQEKLRLSSDYGWMLDAERKPIRTTRFDQRSAFCQQLRAQLQEQLQIPLLG
;
A
#
# COMPACT_ATOMS: atom_id res chain seq x y z
N MET A 1 2.06 -8.76 11.32
CA MET A 1 2.22 -7.49 10.59
C MET A 1 1.23 -6.50 11.19
N GLN A 2 1.61 -5.25 11.44
CA GLN A 2 0.65 -4.21 11.87
C GLN A 2 0.66 -3.03 10.90
N LEU A 3 -0.51 -2.49 10.57
CA LEU A 3 -0.66 -1.33 9.69
C LEU A 3 -0.97 -0.09 10.52
N ALA A 4 -0.07 0.88 10.50
CA ALA A 4 -0.26 2.19 11.13
C ALA A 4 -0.56 3.23 10.05
N PHE A 5 -1.78 3.77 10.04
CA PHE A 5 -2.23 4.76 9.07
C PHE A 5 -1.37 6.03 9.13
N ILE A 6 -1.09 6.60 7.96
CA ILE A 6 -0.34 7.84 7.79
C ILE A 6 -1.31 8.89 7.23
N PRO A 7 -1.69 9.90 8.04
CA PRO A 7 -2.61 10.93 7.58
C PRO A 7 -1.91 11.91 6.62
N VAL A 8 -2.69 12.75 5.93
CA VAL A 8 -2.19 13.65 4.89
C VAL A 8 -1.13 14.62 5.41
N GLU A 9 -1.25 15.06 6.66
CA GLU A 9 -0.33 15.98 7.33
C GLU A 9 1.08 15.37 7.48
N GLU A 10 1.17 14.04 7.54
CA GLU A 10 2.41 13.30 7.66
C GLU A 10 2.89 12.73 6.31
N PHE A 11 2.13 12.86 5.23
CA PHE A 11 2.36 12.13 3.98
C PHE A 11 3.69 12.48 3.27
N TYR A 12 4.30 13.65 3.53
CA TYR A 12 5.49 14.14 2.83
C TYR A 12 6.68 13.16 2.82
N PHE A 13 6.81 12.26 3.80
CA PHE A 13 7.89 11.26 3.81
C PHE A 13 7.69 10.11 2.82
N ALA A 14 6.44 9.72 2.52
CA ALA A 14 6.15 8.57 1.65
C ALA A 14 6.56 8.83 0.19
N LEU A 15 6.60 10.11 -0.21
CA LEU A 15 7.05 10.56 -1.54
C LEU A 15 8.54 10.25 -1.83
N THR A 16 9.32 9.92 -0.81
CA THR A 16 10.76 9.65 -0.95
C THR A 16 11.11 8.18 -1.12
N LEU A 17 10.11 7.30 -1.15
CA LEU A 17 10.31 5.84 -1.14
C LEU A 17 10.09 5.20 -2.51
N ALA A 18 10.70 4.05 -2.71
CA ALA A 18 10.61 3.26 -3.95
C ALA A 18 9.32 2.42 -4.01
N VAL A 19 8.15 3.03 -3.73
CA VAL A 19 6.86 2.32 -3.73
C VAL A 19 6.55 1.81 -5.14
N ARG A 20 6.21 0.52 -5.26
CA ARG A 20 5.88 -0.17 -6.51
C ARG A 20 4.65 -1.04 -6.34
N THR A 21 3.88 -1.22 -7.41
CA THR A 21 2.74 -2.13 -7.45
C THR A 21 3.17 -3.52 -6.98
N LEU A 22 2.43 -4.07 -6.02
CA LEU A 22 2.50 -5.46 -5.59
C LEU A 22 1.51 -6.31 -6.39
N GLU A 23 0.26 -5.85 -6.43
CA GLU A 23 -0.86 -6.58 -7.03
C GLU A 23 -1.98 -5.60 -7.40
N GLU A 24 -2.75 -5.96 -8.43
CA GLU A 24 -4.02 -5.33 -8.77
C GLU A 24 -5.12 -6.38 -8.70
N LEU A 25 -6.16 -6.11 -7.93
CA LEU A 25 -7.29 -7.01 -7.75
C LEU A 25 -8.45 -6.53 -8.63
N GLU A 26 -8.79 -7.35 -9.62
CA GLU A 26 -9.85 -7.10 -10.60
C GLU A 26 -11.16 -7.72 -10.11
N GLN A 27 -11.85 -7.00 -9.23
CA GLN A 27 -13.17 -7.40 -8.76
C GLN A 27 -14.13 -6.21 -8.84
N PRO A 28 -15.24 -6.31 -9.60
CA PRO A 28 -16.20 -5.23 -9.72
C PRO A 28 -16.70 -4.73 -8.36
N GLY A 29 -16.66 -3.42 -8.16
CA GLY A 29 -17.12 -2.76 -6.93
C GLY A 29 -16.17 -2.88 -5.71
N LEU A 30 -15.14 -3.72 -5.79
CA LEU A 30 -14.18 -3.89 -4.69
C LEU A 30 -13.47 -2.58 -4.30
N PRO A 31 -12.99 -1.74 -5.24
CA PRO A 31 -12.30 -0.51 -4.86
C PRO A 31 -13.17 0.45 -4.06
N GLU A 32 -14.47 0.58 -4.41
CA GLU A 32 -15.39 1.46 -3.70
C GLU A 32 -15.76 0.88 -2.32
N GLN A 33 -15.95 -0.44 -2.23
CA GLN A 33 -16.18 -1.11 -0.95
C GLN A 33 -15.01 -0.90 0.02
N VAL A 34 -13.78 -1.05 -0.47
CA VAL A 34 -12.56 -0.83 0.32
C VAL A 34 -12.42 0.64 0.71
N LYS A 35 -12.66 1.57 -0.22
CA LYS A 35 -12.67 3.01 0.05
C LYS A 35 -13.63 3.39 1.17
N MET A 36 -14.86 2.88 1.14
CA MET A 36 -15.85 3.12 2.19
C MET A 36 -15.34 2.63 3.55
N ARG A 37 -14.81 1.40 3.63
CA ARG A 37 -14.26 0.87 4.90
C ARG A 37 -13.06 1.66 5.40
N LEU A 38 -12.15 2.05 4.51
CA LEU A 38 -11.01 2.87 4.87
C LEU A 38 -11.44 4.26 5.36
N ALA A 39 -12.46 4.85 4.74
CA ALA A 39 -13.03 6.12 5.18
C ALA A 39 -13.69 6.01 6.56
N ASP A 40 -14.44 4.93 6.82
CA ASP A 40 -15.04 4.68 8.13
C ASP A 40 -13.98 4.53 9.25
N LEU A 41 -12.85 3.89 8.94
CA LEU A 41 -11.79 3.62 9.92
C LEU A 41 -10.80 4.78 10.11
N TYR A 42 -10.47 5.50 9.04
CA TYR A 42 -9.34 6.43 9.01
C TYR A 42 -9.72 7.84 8.54
N GLY A 43 -10.96 8.06 8.10
CA GLY A 43 -11.43 9.35 7.63
C GLY A 43 -11.01 9.66 6.21
N GLN A 44 -10.12 10.62 6.02
CA GLN A 44 -9.71 11.09 4.70
C GLN A 44 -8.51 10.30 4.15
N PRO A 45 -8.37 10.13 2.83
CA PRO A 45 -7.19 9.54 2.23
C PRO A 45 -5.91 10.33 2.53
N SER A 46 -4.75 9.64 2.50
CA SER A 46 -3.42 10.24 2.75
C SER A 46 -2.97 11.23 1.68
N THR A 47 -3.57 11.21 0.49
CA THR A 47 -3.32 12.21 -0.55
C THR A 47 -4.58 12.64 -1.25
N VAL A 48 -4.62 13.91 -1.65
CA VAL A 48 -5.60 14.41 -2.61
C VAL A 48 -5.27 13.81 -3.97
N ALA A 49 -6.11 12.89 -4.42
CA ALA A 49 -6.09 12.32 -5.75
C ALA A 49 -6.06 13.43 -6.83
N ALA A 50 -5.01 13.49 -7.63
CA ALA A 50 -4.83 14.52 -8.65
C ALA A 50 -5.41 14.15 -10.04
N ALA A 51 -6.06 12.99 -10.18
CA ALA A 51 -6.50 12.49 -11.49
C ALA A 51 -7.80 11.68 -11.40
N SER A 52 -8.54 11.62 -12.50
CA SER A 52 -9.76 10.81 -12.62
C SER A 52 -9.55 9.29 -12.51
N GLN A 53 -8.29 8.83 -12.55
CA GLN A 53 -7.91 7.41 -12.56
C GLN A 53 -7.50 6.85 -11.21
N ASN A 54 -7.33 7.71 -10.20
CA ASN A 54 -7.05 7.36 -8.81
C ASN A 54 -7.82 8.37 -7.98
N THR A 55 -8.87 7.92 -7.30
CA THR A 55 -9.78 8.74 -6.50
C THR A 55 -9.43 8.71 -5.01
N TYR A 56 -8.65 7.74 -4.56
CA TYR A 56 -8.13 7.68 -3.20
C TYR A 56 -6.77 6.98 -3.10
N ASN A 57 -6.04 7.31 -2.03
CA ASN A 57 -4.82 6.63 -1.66
C ASN A 57 -4.63 6.68 -0.14
N TYR A 58 -4.76 5.52 0.53
CA TYR A 58 -4.47 5.39 1.95
C TYR A 58 -3.11 4.73 2.12
N VAL A 59 -2.25 5.36 2.90
CA VAL A 59 -0.86 4.93 3.09
C VAL A 59 -0.64 4.54 4.53
N PHE A 60 0.11 3.46 4.72
CA PHE A 60 0.35 2.87 6.02
C PHE A 60 1.82 2.55 6.20
N ARG A 61 2.31 2.79 7.41
CA ARG A 61 3.57 2.23 7.88
C ARG A 61 3.32 0.82 8.37
N VAL A 62 4.12 -0.12 7.90
CA VAL A 62 4.10 -1.48 8.39
C VAL A 62 5.05 -1.60 9.58
N LYS A 63 4.55 -2.11 10.70
CA LYS A 63 5.34 -2.46 11.89
C LYS A 63 5.42 -3.97 12.04
N ASP A 64 6.40 -4.42 12.82
CA ASP A 64 6.67 -5.83 13.11
C ASP A 64 6.87 -6.69 11.85
N HIS A 65 7.53 -6.10 10.84
CA HIS A 65 7.92 -6.79 9.62
C HIS A 65 9.31 -6.31 9.19
N ASP A 66 10.18 -7.26 8.86
CA ASP A 66 11.55 -6.95 8.46
C ASP A 66 11.60 -6.46 7.02
N ASN A 67 12.10 -5.23 6.82
CA ASN A 67 12.32 -4.61 5.50
C ASN A 67 13.78 -4.20 5.27
N SER A 68 14.70 -4.83 5.99
CA SER A 68 16.13 -4.51 5.87
C SER A 68 16.59 -4.58 4.41
N PRO A 69 17.42 -3.62 3.95
CA PRO A 69 18.13 -2.62 4.76
C PRO A 69 17.32 -1.34 5.06
N SER A 70 16.10 -1.19 4.55
CA SER A 70 15.30 0.00 4.82
C SER A 70 14.75 -0.03 6.26
N PRO A 71 14.85 1.07 7.03
CA PRO A 71 14.32 1.14 8.39
C PRO A 71 12.79 1.28 8.41
N GLN A 72 12.17 1.56 7.27
CA GLN A 72 10.73 1.75 7.14
C GLN A 72 10.20 0.88 6.02
N LEU A 73 8.93 0.50 6.15
CA LEU A 73 8.18 -0.25 5.16
C LEU A 73 6.82 0.42 5.00
N ILE A 74 6.52 0.81 3.78
CA ILE A 74 5.29 1.50 3.44
C ILE A 74 4.46 0.61 2.51
N ILE A 75 3.15 0.61 2.76
CA ILE A 75 2.17 0.09 1.83
C ILE A 75 1.17 1.19 1.50
N SER A 76 0.60 1.13 0.29
CA SER A 76 -0.47 2.01 -0.12
C SER A 76 -1.60 1.22 -0.75
N ILE A 77 -2.82 1.67 -0.47
CA ILE A 77 -4.07 1.10 -0.97
C ILE A 77 -4.78 2.20 -1.75
N SER A 78 -4.96 1.97 -3.04
CA SER A 78 -5.56 2.95 -3.95
C SER A 78 -6.42 2.27 -4.99
N ASP A 79 -7.33 3.02 -5.59
CA ASP A 79 -7.94 2.62 -6.85
C ASP A 79 -7.04 2.94 -8.05
N TRP A 80 -7.16 2.11 -9.08
CA TRP A 80 -6.60 2.37 -10.40
C TRP A 80 -7.45 1.72 -11.48
N GLN A 81 -8.09 2.53 -12.33
CA GLN A 81 -8.92 2.02 -13.45
C GLN A 81 -9.92 0.93 -13.00
N GLU A 82 -10.71 1.21 -11.96
CA GLU A 82 -11.68 0.27 -11.37
C GLU A 82 -11.08 -0.99 -10.70
N LYS A 83 -9.76 -1.04 -10.51
CA LYS A 83 -9.07 -2.09 -9.77
C LYS A 83 -8.60 -1.60 -8.42
N LEU A 84 -8.54 -2.50 -7.45
CA LEU A 84 -7.89 -2.23 -6.17
C LEU A 84 -6.40 -2.49 -6.34
N ARG A 85 -5.57 -1.44 -6.21
CA ARG A 85 -4.12 -1.54 -6.32
C ARG A 85 -3.50 -1.55 -4.93
N LEU A 86 -2.72 -2.58 -4.66
CA LEU A 86 -1.82 -2.66 -3.52
C LEU A 86 -0.40 -2.32 -3.98
N SER A 87 0.26 -1.41 -3.29
CA SER A 87 1.66 -1.06 -3.59
C SER A 87 2.50 -1.06 -2.31
N SER A 88 3.81 -1.25 -2.47
CA SER A 88 4.76 -1.21 -1.37
C SER A 88 6.18 -0.97 -1.86
N ASP A 89 7.03 -0.43 -1.00
CA ASP A 89 8.48 -0.44 -1.17
C ASP A 89 9.13 -1.76 -0.70
N TYR A 90 8.37 -2.77 -0.26
CA TYR A 90 8.93 -4.09 0.10
C TYR A 90 9.76 -4.69 -1.03
N GLY A 91 11.00 -5.07 -0.73
CA GLY A 91 11.94 -5.60 -1.71
C GLY A 91 12.57 -4.55 -2.63
N TRP A 92 12.27 -3.27 -2.42
CA TRP A 92 12.82 -2.14 -3.15
C TRP A 92 13.50 -1.14 -2.20
N MET A 93 14.49 -0.44 -2.71
CA MET A 93 15.03 0.76 -2.07
C MET A 93 15.51 1.73 -3.13
N LEU A 94 15.86 2.94 -2.74
CA LEU A 94 16.59 3.87 -3.60
C LEU A 94 18.09 3.71 -3.37
N ASP A 95 18.87 3.73 -4.45
CA ASP A 95 20.32 3.86 -4.36
C ASP A 95 20.75 5.32 -4.08
N ALA A 96 22.05 5.57 -4.04
CA ALA A 96 22.62 6.90 -3.79
C ALA A 96 22.21 7.95 -4.85
N GLU A 97 21.84 7.52 -6.05
CA GLU A 97 21.37 8.38 -7.14
C GLU A 97 19.84 8.52 -7.17
N ARG A 98 19.16 8.03 -6.12
CA ARG A 98 17.70 7.96 -6.02
C ARG A 98 17.06 7.08 -7.11
N LYS A 99 17.79 6.10 -7.62
CA LYS A 99 17.24 5.10 -8.55
C LYS A 99 16.70 3.90 -7.78
N PRO A 100 15.52 3.38 -8.14
CA PRO A 100 14.98 2.17 -7.54
C PRO A 100 15.85 0.95 -7.85
N ILE A 101 16.28 0.25 -6.80
CA ILE A 101 17.03 -1.01 -6.88
C ILE A 101 16.34 -2.10 -6.06
N ARG A 102 16.51 -3.36 -6.48
CA ARG A 102 15.98 -4.52 -5.77
C ARG A 102 16.86 -4.85 -4.57
N THR A 103 16.23 -5.21 -3.45
CA THR A 103 16.93 -5.76 -2.28
C THR A 103 16.92 -7.30 -2.34
N THR A 104 17.63 -7.94 -1.41
CA THR A 104 17.60 -9.41 -1.25
C THR A 104 16.21 -9.96 -0.91
N ARG A 105 15.25 -9.11 -0.53
CA ARG A 105 13.86 -9.49 -0.23
C ARG A 105 12.94 -9.42 -1.43
N PHE A 106 13.42 -8.96 -2.58
CA PHE A 106 12.59 -8.76 -3.77
C PHE A 106 11.81 -10.03 -4.16
N ASP A 107 12.42 -11.21 -4.03
CA ASP A 107 11.79 -12.47 -4.38
C ASP A 107 10.70 -12.91 -3.38
N GLN A 108 10.63 -12.27 -2.21
CA GLN A 108 9.62 -12.53 -1.18
C GLN A 108 8.36 -11.66 -1.34
N ARG A 109 8.31 -10.78 -2.36
CA ARG A 109 7.20 -9.84 -2.54
C ARG A 109 5.84 -10.53 -2.70
N SER A 110 5.80 -11.71 -3.31
CA SER A 110 4.56 -12.49 -3.42
C SER A 110 4.05 -12.95 -2.06
N ALA A 111 4.92 -13.52 -1.22
CA ALA A 111 4.58 -13.93 0.14
C ALA A 111 4.16 -12.73 1.02
N PHE A 112 4.87 -11.61 0.88
CA PHE A 112 4.49 -10.35 1.55
C PHE A 112 3.10 -9.88 1.12
N CYS A 113 2.78 -9.91 -0.17
CA CYS A 113 1.46 -9.52 -0.69
C CYS A 113 0.34 -10.40 -0.12
N GLN A 114 0.57 -11.70 0.00
CA GLN A 114 -0.38 -12.63 0.62
C GLN A 114 -0.63 -12.29 2.10
N GLN A 115 0.43 -11.98 2.86
CA GLN A 115 0.27 -11.56 4.26
C GLN A 115 -0.46 -10.22 4.39
N LEU A 116 -0.14 -9.26 3.52
CA LEU A 116 -0.82 -7.97 3.47
C LEU A 116 -2.32 -8.17 3.18
N ARG A 117 -2.67 -9.02 2.21
CA ARG A 117 -4.06 -9.34 1.91
C ARG A 117 -4.78 -9.95 3.10
N ALA A 118 -4.19 -10.95 3.73
CA ALA A 118 -4.80 -11.56 4.93
C ALA A 118 -5.07 -10.52 6.02
N GLN A 119 -4.10 -9.62 6.27
CA GLN A 119 -4.26 -8.53 7.23
C GLN A 119 -5.38 -7.54 6.84
N LEU A 120 -5.48 -7.18 5.55
CA LEU A 120 -6.52 -6.27 5.06
C LEU A 120 -7.90 -6.93 5.07
N GLN A 121 -7.99 -8.22 4.76
CA GLN A 121 -9.24 -8.98 4.87
C GLN A 121 -9.76 -8.97 6.31
N GLU A 122 -8.87 -9.23 7.28
CA GLU A 122 -9.20 -9.20 8.69
C GLU A 122 -9.60 -7.78 9.15
N GLN A 123 -8.84 -6.75 8.79
CA GLN A 123 -9.14 -5.40 9.25
C GLN A 123 -10.38 -4.78 8.60
N LEU A 124 -10.57 -5.00 7.30
CA LEU A 124 -11.66 -4.38 6.55
C LEU A 124 -12.93 -5.24 6.55
N GLN A 125 -12.83 -6.51 6.95
CA GLN A 125 -13.90 -7.50 6.86
C GLN A 125 -14.45 -7.61 5.43
N ILE A 126 -13.56 -7.52 4.44
CA ILE A 126 -13.85 -7.65 3.00
C ILE A 126 -13.08 -8.87 2.47
N PRO A 127 -13.73 -9.78 1.72
CA PRO A 127 -13.02 -10.86 1.06
C PRO A 127 -12.18 -10.31 -0.09
N LEU A 128 -10.85 -10.35 0.06
CA LEU A 128 -9.90 -10.02 -0.98
C LEU A 128 -9.48 -11.32 -1.67
N LEU A 129 -10.43 -11.95 -2.36
CA LEU A 129 -10.18 -13.13 -3.17
C LEU A 129 -9.39 -12.72 -4.42
N GLY A 130 -8.51 -13.60 -4.87
CA GLY A 130 -7.69 -13.42 -6.06
C GLY A 130 -7.32 -14.78 -6.62
#